data_AF-A0A937NDL9-F1
#
_entry.id   AF-A0A937NDL9-F1
#
_cell.length_a   1.000
_cell.length_b   1.000
_cell.length_c   1.000
_cell.angle_alpha   90.00
_cell.angle_beta   90.00
_cell.angle_gamma   90.00
#
_symmetry.space_group_name_H-M   'P 1'
#
loop_
_entity.id
_entity.type
_entity.pdbx_description
1 polymer ?
#
loop_
_entity_poly.entity_id
_entity_poly.type
_entity_poly.pdbx_seq_one_letter_code
_entity_poly.pdbx_strand_id
1 'polypeptide(L)'
;MISLVLISVVTSCAPTGTTTNVSSGDIDAFRSSLENSDFTLKLAPFIHVDLVKLYEAGKLANACGNNAGAPYKGVFGTIPDNVVIKDVKELSNAQEKIESWLYGAPGLIQGWQLNPDEAIVLVTKTPPECAYFSYCGFIFYKYYEKEQAREWVFTSYNDPLNNLTIKTSGTPNGAKGNPFNQDTIIIVTADKGTDQRIRSAAVSAGYSADIINTYVIPSSMVKLGTGPECDTIVFGHRMALFADEKAGQEYVDAVSAAIRVTPKSQVKLDPFPAPELRVRGTGKTEVDLQPALDDLRRAILAKYSNLSANELEPSVWLPESYDAVQRELYVAGESRDTVYLRSDTLTLGDDPDEFVIVYGVNHAASGKATYSNCSFYGEAGWNGVAGIYSTQYTGSAEEYLPGNPLAKYLYVCKFARSCGPEKTCVVVPTGPEAHGVGLDEPAFVAIRAYLEPATRVGPAYTDLLYDRAIKFSSR
;
A
#
# COMPACT_ATOMS: atom_id res chain seq x y z
N MET A 1 31.68 28.39 -21.85
CA MET A 1 31.96 26.96 -21.66
C MET A 1 30.65 26.28 -21.35
N ILE A 2 30.11 25.52 -22.31
CA ILE A 2 28.83 24.81 -22.18
C ILE A 2 29.13 23.51 -21.46
N SER A 3 28.71 23.38 -20.20
CA SER A 3 28.76 22.11 -19.47
C SER A 3 27.55 21.27 -19.87
N LEU A 4 27.83 20.24 -20.67
CA LEU A 4 26.91 19.16 -20.99
C LEU A 4 26.66 18.36 -19.70
N VAL A 5 25.47 18.49 -19.10
CA VAL A 5 25.03 17.57 -18.04
C VAL A 5 24.52 16.31 -18.74
N LEU A 6 25.33 15.25 -18.71
CA LEU A 6 24.87 13.92 -19.11
C LEU A 6 23.79 13.45 -18.11
N ILE A 7 22.55 13.45 -18.56
CA ILE A 7 21.47 12.71 -17.90
C ILE A 7 21.72 11.24 -18.21
N SER A 8 22.30 10.52 -17.24
CA SER A 8 22.42 9.07 -17.30
C SER A 8 21.02 8.47 -17.16
N VAL A 9 20.38 8.17 -18.29
CA VAL A 9 19.25 7.24 -18.32
C VAL A 9 19.84 5.87 -18.00
N VAL A 10 19.74 5.46 -16.74
CA VAL A 10 20.04 4.08 -16.34
C VAL A 10 18.88 3.24 -16.86
N THR A 11 19.04 2.69 -18.07
CA THR A 11 18.25 1.54 -18.49
C THR A 11 18.66 0.37 -17.60
N SER A 12 17.94 0.20 -16.49
CA SER A 12 17.98 -0.98 -15.66
C SER A 12 17.54 -2.17 -16.51
N CYS A 13 18.50 -2.92 -17.07
CA CYS A 13 18.25 -4.32 -17.40
C CYS A 13 18.07 -5.04 -16.06
N ALA A 14 16.81 -5.16 -15.61
CA ALA A 14 16.51 -5.97 -14.45
C ALA A 14 16.98 -7.40 -14.73
N PRO A 15 17.76 -8.03 -13.84
CA PRO A 15 18.05 -9.44 -13.95
C PRO A 15 16.72 -10.22 -13.93
N THR A 16 16.65 -11.33 -14.65
CA THR A 16 15.52 -12.26 -14.58
C THR A 16 15.22 -12.56 -13.11
N GLY A 17 14.01 -12.20 -12.66
CA GLY A 17 13.65 -12.22 -11.25
C GLY A 17 13.90 -13.57 -10.62
N THR A 18 14.56 -13.60 -9.47
CA THR A 18 14.68 -14.84 -8.70
C THR A 18 13.36 -15.14 -8.00
N THR A 19 12.97 -16.41 -7.93
CA THR A 19 11.81 -16.81 -7.13
C THR A 19 12.16 -16.72 -5.64
N THR A 20 11.27 -16.18 -4.81
CA THR A 20 11.46 -16.16 -3.36
C THR A 20 11.53 -17.59 -2.84
N ASN A 21 12.69 -18.00 -2.30
CA ASN A 21 12.88 -19.33 -1.74
C ASN A 21 12.50 -19.35 -0.24
N VAL A 22 11.48 -20.12 0.09
CA VAL A 22 11.10 -20.40 1.49
C VAL A 22 12.10 -21.41 2.06
N SER A 23 12.55 -21.20 3.30
CA SER A 23 13.59 -22.04 3.92
C SER A 23 13.07 -23.30 4.63
N SER A 24 11.75 -23.43 4.74
CA SER A 24 11.06 -24.54 5.40
C SER A 24 10.00 -25.14 4.49
N GLY A 25 9.67 -26.42 4.74
CA GLY A 25 8.71 -27.18 3.95
C GLY A 25 9.18 -27.46 2.52
N ASP A 26 8.27 -28.03 1.73
CA ASP A 26 8.47 -28.31 0.30
C ASP A 26 7.21 -27.90 -0.48
N ILE A 27 7.34 -26.92 -1.37
CA ILE A 27 6.22 -26.38 -2.16
C ILE A 27 5.68 -27.40 -3.15
N ASP A 28 6.52 -28.28 -3.70
CA ASP A 28 6.07 -29.33 -4.61
C ASP A 28 5.34 -30.44 -3.82
N ALA A 29 5.86 -30.82 -2.66
CA ALA A 29 5.15 -31.73 -1.75
C ALA A 29 3.80 -31.15 -1.30
N PHE A 30 3.72 -29.84 -1.03
CA PHE A 30 2.48 -29.16 -0.67
C PHE A 30 1.46 -29.19 -1.81
N ARG A 31 1.89 -28.87 -3.03
CA ARG A 31 1.02 -28.97 -4.22
C ARG A 31 0.50 -30.40 -4.41
N SER A 32 1.37 -31.40 -4.34
CA SER A 32 0.95 -32.80 -4.41
C SER A 32 -0.02 -33.16 -3.28
N SER A 33 0.20 -32.67 -2.06
CA SER A 33 -0.71 -32.88 -0.94
C SER A 33 -2.08 -32.24 -1.16
N LEU A 34 -2.15 -31.05 -1.78
CA LEU A 34 -3.41 -30.40 -2.15
C LEU A 34 -4.14 -31.20 -3.24
N GLU A 35 -3.44 -31.64 -4.28
CA GLU A 35 -4.03 -32.43 -5.38
C GLU A 35 -4.60 -33.76 -4.88
N ASN A 36 -3.87 -34.43 -3.98
CA ASN A 36 -4.31 -35.64 -3.27
C ASN A 36 -5.49 -35.37 -2.33
N SER A 37 -5.63 -34.13 -1.85
CA SER A 37 -6.75 -33.68 -1.03
C SER A 37 -7.93 -33.18 -1.87
N ASP A 38 -8.10 -33.65 -3.11
CA ASP A 38 -9.21 -33.34 -4.02
C ASP A 38 -9.31 -31.85 -4.44
N PHE A 39 -8.17 -31.20 -4.67
CA PHE A 39 -8.10 -29.86 -5.27
C PHE A 39 -7.51 -29.88 -6.69
N THR A 40 -7.93 -28.93 -7.52
CA THR A 40 -7.19 -28.45 -8.69
C THR A 40 -6.44 -27.17 -8.33
N LEU A 41 -5.31 -26.93 -8.98
CA LEU A 41 -4.40 -25.83 -8.68
C LEU A 41 -4.16 -24.97 -9.94
N LYS A 42 -4.19 -23.65 -9.78
CA LYS A 42 -3.69 -22.70 -10.78
C LYS A 42 -2.63 -21.81 -10.13
N LEU A 43 -1.39 -21.89 -10.62
CA LEU A 43 -0.30 -21.03 -10.16
C LEU A 43 -0.49 -19.61 -10.67
N ALA A 44 -0.11 -18.65 -9.82
CA ALA A 44 -0.16 -17.22 -10.08
C ALA A 44 1.11 -16.57 -9.52
N PRO A 45 1.76 -15.66 -10.25
CA PRO A 45 2.88 -14.93 -9.70
C PRO A 45 2.34 -13.82 -8.79
N PHE A 46 3.04 -13.62 -7.68
CA PHE A 46 2.84 -12.50 -6.77
C PHE A 46 4.04 -11.57 -6.95
N ILE A 47 3.83 -10.49 -7.70
CA ILE A 47 4.89 -9.68 -8.32
C ILE A 47 4.76 -8.21 -7.97
N HIS A 48 5.82 -7.45 -8.27
CA HIS A 48 5.78 -5.99 -8.22
C HIS A 48 4.69 -5.43 -9.13
N VAL A 49 4.00 -4.40 -8.64
CA VAL A 49 2.98 -3.66 -9.38
C VAL A 49 3.27 -2.18 -9.30
N ASP A 50 3.43 -1.56 -10.46
CA ASP A 50 3.63 -0.13 -10.63
C ASP A 50 2.30 0.53 -11.01
N LEU A 51 1.66 1.16 -10.02
CA LEU A 51 0.35 1.76 -10.18
C LEU A 51 0.34 2.96 -11.14
N VAL A 52 1.48 3.67 -11.25
CA VAL A 52 1.63 4.81 -12.18
C VAL A 52 1.70 4.27 -13.60
N LYS A 53 2.53 3.27 -13.86
CA LYS A 53 2.59 2.63 -15.19
C LYS A 53 1.27 1.97 -15.60
N LEU A 54 0.53 1.40 -14.65
CA LEU A 54 -0.81 0.86 -14.94
C LEU A 54 -1.78 1.96 -15.35
N TYR A 55 -1.71 3.13 -14.72
CA TYR A 55 -2.52 4.28 -15.11
C TYR A 55 -2.14 4.79 -16.51
N GLU A 56 -0.85 4.99 -16.78
CA GLU A 56 -0.34 5.42 -18.10
C GLU A 56 -0.69 4.44 -19.21
N ALA A 57 -0.66 3.13 -18.93
CA ALA A 57 -1.09 2.08 -19.84
C ALA A 57 -2.62 2.00 -20.03
N GLY A 58 -3.40 2.87 -19.38
CA GLY A 58 -4.86 2.89 -19.46
C GLY A 58 -5.54 1.65 -18.82
N LYS A 59 -4.84 0.98 -17.89
CA LYS A 59 -5.33 -0.23 -17.20
C LYS A 59 -6.15 0.06 -15.97
N LEU A 60 -5.93 1.23 -15.37
CA LEU A 60 -6.62 1.77 -14.22
C LEU A 60 -7.08 3.18 -14.57
N ALA A 61 -8.20 3.62 -14.00
CA ALA A 61 -8.68 4.98 -14.25
C ALA A 61 -7.83 6.06 -13.55
N ASN A 62 -7.02 5.68 -12.56
CA ASN A 62 -6.01 6.51 -11.89
C ASN A 62 -4.91 5.63 -11.27
N ALA A 63 -3.85 6.22 -10.72
CA ALA A 63 -2.72 5.56 -10.06
C ALA A 63 -3.03 5.09 -8.62
N CYS A 64 -4.31 4.97 -8.26
CA CYS A 64 -4.81 4.43 -7.00
C CYS A 64 -4.20 5.07 -5.75
N GLY A 65 -3.91 6.37 -5.79
CA GLY A 65 -3.31 7.05 -4.65
C GLY A 65 -2.02 6.35 -4.21
N ASN A 66 -1.12 6.02 -5.14
CA ASN A 66 0.16 5.41 -4.78
C ASN A 66 0.90 6.29 -3.76
N ASN A 67 1.46 5.71 -2.70
CA ASN A 67 2.43 6.41 -1.86
C ASN A 67 3.75 6.58 -2.63
N ALA A 68 4.20 7.83 -2.81
CA ALA A 68 5.40 8.15 -3.59
C ALA A 68 6.64 7.41 -3.08
N GLY A 69 7.29 6.65 -3.95
CA GLY A 69 8.50 5.86 -3.63
C GLY A 69 8.26 4.56 -2.84
N ALA A 70 7.02 4.25 -2.42
CA ALA A 70 6.73 2.98 -1.74
C ALA A 70 6.42 1.88 -2.76
N PRO A 71 7.04 0.68 -2.66
CA PRO A 71 6.77 -0.42 -3.57
C PRO A 71 5.53 -1.21 -3.18
N TYR A 72 4.85 -1.74 -4.20
CA TYR A 72 3.71 -2.64 -4.07
C TYR A 72 4.03 -3.97 -4.73
N LYS A 73 3.54 -5.07 -4.13
CA LYS A 73 3.41 -6.36 -4.80
C LYS A 73 1.96 -6.83 -4.73
N GLY A 74 1.55 -7.76 -5.58
CA GLY A 74 0.23 -8.36 -5.45
C GLY A 74 -0.08 -9.40 -6.49
N VAL A 75 -1.24 -10.03 -6.31
CA VAL A 75 -1.95 -10.70 -7.40
C VAL A 75 -2.98 -9.71 -7.95
N PHE A 76 -2.51 -8.79 -8.78
CA PHE A 76 -3.36 -7.85 -9.53
C PHE A 76 -3.67 -8.49 -10.87
N GLY A 77 -4.94 -8.66 -11.22
CA GLY A 77 -5.29 -9.27 -12.50
C GLY A 77 -5.64 -10.74 -12.41
N THR A 78 -6.80 -11.13 -12.94
CA THR A 78 -7.00 -12.50 -13.41
C THR A 78 -5.97 -12.77 -14.51
N ILE A 79 -5.00 -13.64 -14.23
CA ILE A 79 -3.97 -14.00 -15.21
C ILE A 79 -4.66 -14.63 -16.42
N PRO A 80 -4.37 -14.14 -17.64
CA PRO A 80 -4.92 -14.70 -18.86
C PRO A 80 -4.71 -16.22 -18.92
N ASP A 81 -5.73 -16.97 -19.34
CA ASP A 81 -5.68 -18.43 -19.36
C ASP A 81 -4.62 -19.01 -20.32
N ASN A 82 -4.15 -18.22 -21.28
CA ASN A 82 -3.05 -18.58 -22.17
C ASN A 82 -1.67 -18.51 -21.48
N VAL A 83 -1.57 -17.90 -20.30
CA VAL A 83 -0.35 -17.92 -19.46
C VAL A 83 -0.47 -19.10 -18.50
N VAL A 84 -0.04 -20.28 -18.97
CA VAL A 84 -0.01 -21.50 -18.17
C VAL A 84 1.32 -21.60 -17.44
N ILE A 85 1.27 -21.66 -16.11
CA ILE A 85 2.43 -21.86 -15.23
C ILE A 85 2.27 -23.23 -14.57
N LYS A 86 3.11 -24.19 -14.94
CA LYS A 86 3.00 -25.58 -14.47
C LYS A 86 3.89 -25.86 -13.27
N ASP A 87 4.96 -25.10 -13.12
CA ASP A 87 5.96 -25.27 -12.07
C ASP A 87 6.35 -23.92 -11.46
N VAL A 88 6.70 -23.91 -10.19
CA VAL A 88 7.17 -22.72 -9.47
C VAL A 88 8.42 -22.13 -10.14
N LYS A 89 9.28 -22.98 -10.73
CA LYS A 89 10.47 -22.56 -11.49
C LYS A 89 10.14 -21.79 -12.76
N GLU A 90 8.91 -21.90 -13.26
CA GLU A 90 8.45 -21.14 -14.43
C GLU A 90 7.94 -19.74 -14.05
N LEU A 91 7.78 -19.42 -12.76
CA LEU A 91 7.22 -18.13 -12.32
C LEU A 91 8.07 -16.93 -12.76
N SER A 92 9.40 -17.06 -12.72
CA SER A 92 10.31 -16.01 -13.19
C SER A 92 10.22 -15.81 -14.71
N ASN A 93 10.13 -16.90 -15.48
CA ASN A 93 9.90 -16.82 -16.93
C ASN A 93 8.51 -16.29 -17.27
N ALA A 94 7.53 -16.49 -16.38
CA ALA A 94 6.19 -15.94 -16.52
C ALA A 94 6.18 -14.44 -16.22
N GLN A 95 7.09 -13.92 -15.39
CA GLN A 95 7.15 -12.51 -15.02
C GLN A 95 7.17 -11.60 -16.25
N GLU A 96 8.05 -11.82 -17.22
CA GLU A 96 8.12 -11.01 -18.44
C GLU A 96 6.79 -11.01 -19.22
N LYS A 97 6.11 -12.16 -19.28
CA LYS A 97 4.80 -12.27 -19.94
C LYS A 97 3.71 -11.55 -19.17
N ILE A 98 3.72 -11.64 -17.84
CA ILE A 98 2.76 -10.94 -16.99
C ILE A 98 3.02 -9.43 -17.03
N GLU A 99 4.27 -8.97 -16.99
CA GLU A 99 4.60 -7.55 -17.16
C GLU A 99 4.14 -7.03 -18.52
N SER A 100 4.43 -7.77 -19.60
CA SER A 100 3.94 -7.44 -20.93
C SER A 100 2.41 -7.37 -20.99
N TRP A 101 1.71 -8.27 -20.29
CA TRP A 101 0.26 -8.23 -20.19
C TRP A 101 -0.26 -7.05 -19.34
N LEU A 102 0.36 -6.81 -18.18
CA LEU A 102 0.00 -5.74 -17.26
C LEU A 102 0.17 -4.37 -17.90
N TYR A 103 1.26 -4.14 -18.64
CA TYR A 103 1.60 -2.79 -19.12
C TYR A 103 1.45 -2.62 -20.65
N GLY A 104 1.33 -3.70 -21.41
CA GLY A 104 1.32 -3.65 -22.88
C GLY A 104 0.02 -4.14 -23.56
N ALA A 105 -0.79 -4.97 -22.90
CA ALA A 105 -2.06 -5.42 -23.48
C ALA A 105 -3.14 -4.32 -23.37
N PRO A 106 -4.14 -4.25 -24.26
CA PRO A 106 -5.28 -3.34 -24.08
C PRO A 106 -6.24 -3.82 -22.97
N GLY A 107 -7.12 -2.92 -22.51
CA GLY A 107 -8.24 -3.23 -21.59
C GLY A 107 -7.89 -3.15 -20.11
N LEU A 108 -8.90 -2.87 -19.27
CA LEU A 108 -8.76 -2.70 -17.83
C LEU A 108 -8.33 -4.00 -17.13
N ILE A 109 -7.51 -3.86 -16.07
CA ILE A 109 -7.19 -5.00 -15.20
C ILE A 109 -8.46 -5.43 -14.46
N GLN A 110 -8.65 -6.75 -14.34
CA GLN A 110 -9.77 -7.35 -13.61
C GLN A 110 -9.28 -8.06 -12.36
N GLY A 111 -10.05 -8.06 -11.27
CA GLY A 111 -9.72 -8.87 -10.10
C GLY A 111 -10.02 -10.35 -10.31
N TRP A 112 -9.85 -11.14 -9.26
CA TRP A 112 -10.19 -12.56 -9.21
C TRP A 112 -11.64 -12.73 -8.78
N GLN A 113 -12.35 -13.59 -9.52
CA GLN A 113 -13.60 -14.18 -9.07
C GLN A 113 -13.29 -15.51 -8.42
N LEU A 114 -13.75 -15.68 -7.17
CA LEU A 114 -13.61 -16.92 -6.42
C LEU A 114 -14.99 -17.42 -6.04
N ASN A 115 -15.24 -18.72 -6.22
CA ASN A 115 -16.37 -19.40 -5.60
C ASN A 115 -16.15 -19.44 -4.07
N PRO A 116 -17.24 -19.55 -3.27
CA PRO A 116 -17.15 -19.51 -1.81
C PRO A 116 -16.22 -20.55 -1.18
N ASP A 117 -15.99 -21.68 -1.85
CA ASP A 117 -15.14 -22.80 -1.43
C ASP A 117 -13.71 -22.76 -1.99
N GLU A 118 -13.36 -21.73 -2.77
CA GLU A 118 -12.01 -21.54 -3.30
C GLU A 118 -11.11 -20.75 -2.35
N ALA A 119 -9.81 -20.82 -2.60
CA ALA A 119 -8.82 -20.04 -1.88
C ALA A 119 -7.71 -19.52 -2.80
N ILE A 120 -7.06 -18.44 -2.38
CA ILE A 120 -5.71 -18.07 -2.84
C ILE A 120 -4.74 -18.36 -1.70
N VAL A 121 -3.69 -19.12 -1.97
CA VAL A 121 -2.65 -19.47 -0.99
C VAL A 121 -1.34 -18.85 -1.41
N LEU A 122 -0.77 -17.99 -0.56
CA LEU A 122 0.56 -17.43 -0.74
C LEU A 122 1.55 -18.19 0.14
N VAL A 123 2.61 -18.73 -0.47
CA VAL A 123 3.73 -19.38 0.23
C VAL A 123 4.97 -18.55 -0.08
N THR A 124 5.50 -17.86 0.93
CA THR A 124 6.55 -16.85 0.70
C THR A 124 7.43 -16.59 1.93
N LYS A 125 8.46 -15.76 1.72
CA LYS A 125 9.18 -15.04 2.78
C LYS A 125 8.63 -13.63 2.91
N THR A 126 8.56 -13.11 4.12
CA THR A 126 8.33 -11.69 4.40
C THR A 126 9.52 -10.84 3.96
N PRO A 127 9.35 -9.53 3.73
CA PRO A 127 10.42 -8.66 3.27
C PRO A 127 11.60 -8.58 4.25
N PRO A 128 12.78 -8.10 3.79
CA PRO A 128 13.84 -7.68 4.67
C PRO A 128 13.37 -6.56 5.62
N GLU A 129 14.18 -6.29 6.63
CA GLU A 129 13.85 -5.30 7.66
C GLU A 129 13.43 -3.95 7.04
N CYS A 130 12.27 -3.47 7.45
CA CYS A 130 11.69 -2.22 7.00
C CYS A 130 10.79 -1.63 8.10
N ALA A 131 10.41 -0.35 7.98
CA ALA A 131 9.54 0.27 8.97
C ALA A 131 8.14 -0.36 8.98
N TYR A 132 7.66 -0.82 7.83
CA TYR A 132 6.31 -1.34 7.67
C TYR A 132 6.20 -2.28 6.49
N PHE A 133 5.44 -3.37 6.69
CA PHE A 133 4.81 -4.08 5.59
C PHE A 133 3.44 -4.60 5.99
N SER A 134 2.58 -4.83 5.00
CA SER A 134 1.32 -5.56 5.20
C SER A 134 0.89 -6.37 3.99
N TYR A 135 0.03 -7.34 4.22
CA TYR A 135 -0.74 -8.05 3.21
C TYR A 135 -2.22 -7.74 3.42
N CYS A 136 -2.90 -7.30 2.36
CA CYS A 136 -4.26 -6.80 2.43
C CYS A 136 -5.08 -7.27 1.24
N GLY A 137 -6.27 -7.77 1.54
CA GLY A 137 -7.29 -8.12 0.55
C GLY A 137 -8.24 -6.97 0.29
N PHE A 138 -8.54 -6.73 -0.99
CA PHE A 138 -9.44 -5.68 -1.44
C PHE A 138 -10.53 -6.23 -2.34
N ILE A 139 -11.76 -5.72 -2.20
CA ILE A 139 -12.77 -5.78 -3.24
C ILE A 139 -12.32 -4.80 -4.31
N PHE A 140 -12.03 -5.31 -5.50
CA PHE A 140 -11.49 -4.49 -6.59
C PHE A 140 -12.63 -3.89 -7.40
N TYR A 141 -13.52 -4.74 -7.90
CA TYR A 141 -14.81 -4.35 -8.47
C TYR A 141 -15.94 -4.97 -7.67
N LYS A 142 -16.94 -4.17 -7.31
CA LYS A 142 -18.12 -4.60 -6.58
C LYS A 142 -19.35 -4.51 -7.47
N TYR A 143 -20.16 -5.56 -7.50
CA TYR A 143 -21.44 -5.54 -8.19
C TYR A 143 -22.50 -4.85 -7.32
N TYR A 144 -23.19 -3.88 -7.91
CA TYR A 144 -24.31 -3.19 -7.28
C TYR A 144 -25.61 -3.51 -8.02
N GLU A 145 -26.57 -4.04 -7.26
CA GLU A 145 -27.88 -4.46 -7.79
C GLU A 145 -28.68 -3.29 -8.37
N LYS A 146 -28.46 -2.06 -7.89
CA LYS A 146 -29.19 -0.88 -8.37
C LYS A 146 -28.73 -0.48 -9.78
N GLU A 147 -27.42 -0.51 -10.03
CA GLU A 147 -26.79 -0.17 -11.31
C GLU A 147 -26.77 -1.37 -12.27
N GLN A 148 -27.00 -2.59 -11.75
CA GLN A 148 -26.88 -3.85 -12.50
C GLN A 148 -25.50 -3.99 -13.16
N ALA A 149 -24.47 -3.44 -12.50
CA ALA A 149 -23.12 -3.35 -13.03
C ALA A 149 -22.09 -3.49 -11.91
N ARG A 150 -20.85 -3.79 -12.32
CA ARG A 150 -19.70 -3.73 -11.43
C ARG A 150 -19.10 -2.34 -11.47
N GLU A 151 -18.89 -1.78 -10.30
CA GLU A 151 -18.20 -0.51 -10.11
C GLU A 151 -16.82 -0.72 -9.51
N TRP A 152 -15.89 0.13 -9.90
CA TRP A 152 -14.54 0.11 -9.38
C TRP A 152 -14.52 0.78 -8.00
N VAL A 153 -14.34 -0.01 -6.94
CA VAL A 153 -14.41 0.48 -5.55
C VAL A 153 -13.05 0.48 -4.85
N PHE A 154 -12.21 -0.51 -5.18
CA PHE A 154 -10.91 -0.77 -4.58
C PHE A 154 -10.84 -0.50 -3.06
N THR A 155 -11.49 -1.36 -2.27
CA THR A 155 -11.73 -1.16 -0.82
C THR A 155 -11.37 -2.42 -0.03
N SER A 156 -10.76 -2.28 1.14
CA SER A 156 -10.36 -3.43 1.96
C SER A 156 -11.55 -4.10 2.63
N TYR A 157 -11.55 -5.43 2.72
CA TYR A 157 -12.64 -6.17 3.39
C TYR A 157 -12.27 -6.69 4.78
N ASN A 158 -11.02 -6.51 5.20
CA ASN A 158 -10.53 -6.99 6.48
C ASN A 158 -9.31 -6.16 6.92
N ASP A 159 -8.95 -6.30 8.18
CA ASP A 159 -7.70 -5.79 8.72
C ASP A 159 -6.49 -6.43 8.03
N PRO A 160 -5.48 -5.63 7.59
CA PRO A 160 -4.29 -6.18 6.99
C PRO A 160 -3.47 -7.06 7.96
N LEU A 161 -2.81 -8.08 7.42
CA LEU A 161 -1.75 -8.80 8.12
C LEU A 161 -0.47 -7.98 8.01
N ASN A 162 -0.11 -7.26 9.05
CA ASN A 162 1.07 -6.40 9.07
C ASN A 162 2.21 -6.97 9.88
N ASN A 163 3.35 -6.30 9.85
CA ASN A 163 4.56 -6.71 10.56
C ASN A 163 4.39 -6.89 12.08
N LEU A 164 3.28 -6.41 12.69
CA LEU A 164 2.97 -6.62 14.11
C LEU A 164 1.96 -7.75 14.38
N THR A 165 1.32 -8.30 13.35
CA THR A 165 0.24 -9.29 13.50
C THR A 165 0.45 -10.58 12.70
N ILE A 166 1.28 -10.57 11.67
CA ILE A 166 1.53 -11.74 10.84
C ILE A 166 2.26 -12.85 11.61
N LYS A 167 1.80 -14.09 11.40
CA LYS A 167 2.48 -15.30 11.88
C LYS A 167 3.56 -15.71 10.91
N THR A 168 4.78 -15.87 11.41
CA THR A 168 5.94 -16.26 10.62
C THR A 168 6.81 -17.23 11.42
N SER A 169 7.84 -17.80 10.79
CA SER A 169 8.85 -18.60 11.51
C SER A 169 9.57 -17.84 12.64
N GLY A 170 9.70 -16.51 12.53
CA GLY A 170 10.24 -15.66 13.60
C GLY A 170 9.19 -15.08 14.55
N THR A 171 7.89 -15.27 14.25
CA THR A 171 6.74 -14.88 15.09
C THR A 171 5.70 -16.02 15.15
N PRO A 172 6.10 -17.24 15.57
CA PRO A 172 5.22 -18.41 15.51
C PRO A 172 3.96 -18.17 16.35
N ASN A 173 2.78 -18.47 15.79
CA ASN A 173 1.48 -18.18 16.40
C ASN A 173 1.27 -16.72 16.84
N GLY A 174 1.98 -15.76 16.22
CA GLY A 174 1.91 -14.35 16.57
C GLY A 174 2.66 -14.00 17.85
N ALA A 175 3.56 -14.87 18.31
CA ALA A 175 4.47 -14.58 19.40
C ALA A 175 5.36 -13.37 19.06
N LYS A 176 5.82 -12.68 20.10
CA LYS A 176 6.79 -11.59 19.94
C LYS A 176 8.08 -12.15 19.33
N GLY A 177 8.59 -11.48 18.30
CA GLY A 177 9.81 -11.88 17.62
C GLY A 177 10.05 -11.03 16.38
N ASN A 178 10.92 -11.50 15.49
CA ASN A 178 11.28 -10.80 14.27
C ASN A 178 10.41 -11.29 13.10
N PRO A 179 9.57 -10.44 12.48
CA PRO A 179 8.71 -10.83 11.36
C PRO A 179 9.42 -10.75 9.99
N PHE A 180 10.65 -10.25 9.90
CA PHE A 180 11.34 -9.95 8.64
C PHE A 180 12.23 -11.11 8.15
N ASN A 181 12.31 -11.29 6.82
CA ASN A 181 13.00 -12.41 6.16
C ASN A 181 12.55 -13.81 6.63
N GLN A 182 11.30 -13.93 7.11
CA GLN A 182 10.75 -15.13 7.70
C GLN A 182 9.77 -15.83 6.76
N ASP A 183 9.77 -17.15 6.82
CA ASP A 183 8.79 -17.98 6.10
C ASP A 183 7.38 -17.78 6.66
N THR A 184 6.38 -17.72 5.77
CA THR A 184 4.96 -17.60 6.11
C THR A 184 4.07 -18.24 5.04
N ILE A 185 2.88 -18.67 5.45
CA ILE A 185 1.79 -19.07 4.56
C ILE A 185 0.57 -18.22 4.87
N ILE A 186 -0.10 -17.72 3.83
CA ILE A 186 -1.34 -16.96 3.95
C ILE A 186 -2.42 -17.65 3.10
N ILE A 187 -3.48 -18.12 3.76
CA ILE A 187 -4.66 -18.71 3.13
C ILE A 187 -5.75 -17.63 3.06
N VAL A 188 -6.08 -17.17 1.86
CA VAL A 188 -7.14 -16.20 1.61
C VAL A 188 -8.39 -16.95 1.15
N THR A 189 -9.40 -17.08 2.00
CA THR A 189 -10.62 -17.86 1.71
C THR A 189 -11.81 -17.40 2.55
N ALA A 190 -13.03 -17.74 2.10
CA ALA A 190 -14.25 -17.54 2.86
C ALA A 190 -14.67 -18.78 3.67
N ASP A 191 -14.14 -19.97 3.37
CA ASP A 191 -14.66 -21.24 3.87
C ASP A 191 -13.71 -21.92 4.86
N LYS A 192 -14.26 -22.36 6.01
CA LYS A 192 -13.50 -23.04 7.08
C LYS A 192 -13.01 -24.42 6.65
N GLY A 193 -13.84 -25.17 5.92
CA GLY A 193 -13.49 -26.51 5.45
C GLY A 193 -12.33 -26.46 4.46
N THR A 194 -12.35 -25.50 3.53
CA THR A 194 -11.26 -25.23 2.61
C THR A 194 -9.99 -24.81 3.36
N ASP A 195 -10.06 -23.86 4.32
CA ASP A 195 -8.91 -23.47 5.15
C ASP A 195 -8.27 -24.67 5.86
N GLN A 196 -9.08 -25.50 6.52
CA GLN A 196 -8.60 -26.66 7.29
C GLN A 196 -7.92 -27.70 6.41
N ARG A 197 -8.47 -27.98 5.22
CA ARG A 197 -7.88 -28.92 4.26
C ARG A 197 -6.54 -28.40 3.72
N ILE A 198 -6.48 -27.12 3.36
CA ILE A 198 -5.23 -26.47 2.89
C ILE A 198 -4.18 -26.48 4.00
N ARG A 199 -4.56 -26.11 5.22
CA ARG A 199 -3.68 -26.15 6.41
C ARG A 199 -3.12 -27.55 6.65
N SER A 200 -3.97 -28.58 6.57
CA SER A 200 -3.56 -29.97 6.76
C SER A 200 -2.59 -30.43 5.68
N ALA A 201 -2.82 -30.02 4.42
CA ALA A 201 -1.90 -30.29 3.33
C ALA A 201 -0.54 -29.59 3.52
N ALA A 202 -0.54 -28.34 4.00
CA ALA A 202 0.70 -27.62 4.29
C ALA A 202 1.51 -28.31 5.40
N VAL A 203 0.85 -28.71 6.49
CA VAL A 203 1.50 -29.46 7.58
C VAL A 203 2.06 -30.80 7.09
N SER A 204 1.31 -31.51 6.25
CA SER A 204 1.76 -32.79 5.66
C SER A 204 2.98 -32.63 4.75
N ALA A 205 3.16 -31.43 4.17
CA ALA A 205 4.33 -31.07 3.36
C ALA A 205 5.49 -30.47 4.18
N GLY A 206 5.43 -30.55 5.52
CA GLY A 206 6.52 -30.15 6.42
C GLY A 206 6.52 -28.68 6.84
N TYR A 207 5.49 -27.91 6.50
CA TYR A 207 5.34 -26.55 7.03
C TYR A 207 4.81 -26.58 8.47
N SER A 208 5.32 -25.69 9.33
CA SER A 208 4.76 -25.54 10.68
C SER A 208 3.35 -24.96 10.63
N ALA A 209 2.43 -25.49 11.44
CA ALA A 209 1.09 -24.91 11.59
C ALA A 209 1.14 -23.47 12.14
N ASP A 210 2.21 -23.13 12.85
CA ASP A 210 2.37 -21.87 13.59
C ASP A 210 2.68 -20.68 12.68
N ILE A 211 3.03 -20.91 11.41
CA ILE A 211 3.34 -19.87 10.42
C ILE A 211 2.18 -19.65 9.42
N ILE A 212 1.08 -20.38 9.57
CA ILE A 212 -0.07 -20.35 8.66
C ILE A 212 -1.11 -19.35 9.16
N ASN A 213 -1.33 -18.31 8.36
CA ASN A 213 -2.33 -17.27 8.56
C ASN A 213 -3.59 -17.56 7.73
N THR A 214 -4.74 -17.22 8.28
CA THR A 214 -6.02 -17.22 7.55
C THR A 214 -6.44 -15.77 7.35
N TYR A 215 -6.52 -15.32 6.10
CA TYR A 215 -7.07 -14.02 5.72
C TYR A 215 -8.50 -14.22 5.22
N VAL A 216 -9.46 -13.98 6.10
CA VAL A 216 -10.87 -14.27 5.81
C VAL A 216 -11.42 -13.31 4.75
N ILE A 217 -12.10 -13.86 3.75
CA ILE A 217 -13.00 -13.13 2.86
C ILE A 217 -14.41 -13.20 3.46
N PRO A 218 -14.95 -12.10 4.02
CA PRO A 218 -16.28 -12.13 4.60
C PRO A 218 -17.36 -12.16 3.52
N SER A 219 -18.07 -13.28 3.39
CA SER A 219 -19.17 -13.44 2.41
C SER A 219 -20.33 -12.46 2.59
N SER A 220 -20.43 -11.80 3.75
CA SER A 220 -21.40 -10.72 4.01
C SER A 220 -21.02 -9.40 3.34
N MET A 221 -19.75 -9.23 2.94
CA MET A 221 -19.23 -8.00 2.32
C MET A 221 -18.83 -8.22 0.85
N VAL A 222 -18.47 -9.45 0.49
CA VAL A 222 -17.99 -9.83 -0.85
C VAL A 222 -18.95 -10.86 -1.48
N LYS A 223 -19.55 -10.53 -2.62
CA LYS A 223 -20.42 -11.43 -3.40
C LYS A 223 -19.56 -12.40 -4.21
N LEU A 224 -19.17 -13.51 -3.58
CA LEU A 224 -18.36 -14.57 -4.19
C LEU A 224 -19.14 -15.38 -5.23
N GLY A 225 -18.42 -15.96 -6.19
CA GLY A 225 -18.95 -16.73 -7.32
C GLY A 225 -18.28 -16.34 -8.64
N THR A 226 -18.75 -16.95 -9.73
CA THR A 226 -18.31 -16.66 -11.09
C THR A 226 -19.48 -16.09 -11.90
N GLY A 227 -19.20 -15.08 -12.73
CA GLY A 227 -20.22 -14.44 -13.57
C GLY A 227 -20.39 -12.96 -13.25
N PRO A 228 -21.11 -12.21 -14.11
CA PRO A 228 -21.10 -10.74 -14.14
C PRO A 228 -21.57 -10.08 -12.84
N GLU A 229 -22.43 -10.77 -12.08
CA GLU A 229 -23.01 -10.26 -10.85
C GLU A 229 -22.18 -10.53 -9.58
N CYS A 230 -21.05 -11.25 -9.70
CA CYS A 230 -20.19 -11.53 -8.56
C CYS A 230 -19.04 -10.52 -8.50
N ASP A 231 -18.57 -10.22 -7.29
CA ASP A 231 -17.48 -9.27 -7.03
C ASP A 231 -16.15 -9.83 -7.56
N THR A 232 -15.17 -8.95 -7.70
CA THR A 232 -13.78 -9.34 -7.95
C THR A 232 -12.89 -8.85 -6.82
N ILE A 233 -11.85 -9.61 -6.49
CA ILE A 233 -10.90 -9.26 -5.43
C ILE A 233 -9.45 -9.19 -5.93
N VAL A 234 -8.62 -8.44 -5.21
CA VAL A 234 -7.16 -8.49 -5.35
C VAL A 234 -6.53 -8.66 -3.97
N PHE A 235 -5.32 -9.23 -3.93
CA PHE A 235 -4.54 -9.36 -2.71
C PHE A 235 -3.19 -8.67 -2.89
N GLY A 236 -2.98 -7.59 -2.15
CA GLY A 236 -1.82 -6.71 -2.26
C GLY A 236 -0.87 -6.84 -1.07
N HIS A 237 0.38 -6.45 -1.30
CA HIS A 237 1.44 -6.34 -0.30
C HIS A 237 2.08 -4.96 -0.40
N ARG A 238 2.10 -4.25 0.73
CA ARG A 238 2.64 -2.90 0.87
C ARG A 238 3.90 -2.96 1.69
N MET A 239 4.90 -2.15 1.34
CA MET A 239 6.14 -2.02 2.10
C MET A 239 6.57 -0.55 2.13
N ALA A 240 7.30 -0.15 3.16
CA ALA A 240 7.89 1.17 3.24
C ALA A 240 9.20 1.15 4.04
N LEU A 241 10.16 1.97 3.61
CA LEU A 241 11.38 2.30 4.33
C LEU A 241 12.21 1.06 4.71
N PHE A 242 12.82 0.40 3.72
CA PHE A 242 13.76 -0.69 3.97
C PHE A 242 15.00 -0.18 4.70
N ALA A 243 15.49 -0.96 5.66
CA ALA A 243 16.75 -0.68 6.35
C ALA A 243 17.95 -0.84 5.41
N ASP A 244 17.87 -1.80 4.48
CA ASP A 244 18.79 -1.97 3.36
C ASP A 244 18.00 -1.83 2.06
N GLU A 245 18.18 -0.69 1.37
CA GLU A 245 17.48 -0.36 0.13
C GLU A 245 17.76 -1.38 -0.98
N LYS A 246 19.00 -1.91 -1.05
CA LYS A 246 19.38 -2.87 -2.08
C LYS A 246 18.69 -4.21 -1.85
N ALA A 247 18.73 -4.72 -0.62
CA ALA A 247 18.02 -5.96 -0.26
C ALA A 247 16.51 -5.81 -0.43
N GLY A 248 15.97 -4.62 -0.12
CA GLY A 248 14.58 -4.25 -0.36
C GLY A 248 14.21 -4.34 -1.84
N GLN A 249 15.03 -3.74 -2.72
CA GLN A 249 14.79 -3.80 -4.16
C GLN A 249 14.89 -5.23 -4.70
N GLU A 250 15.88 -6.00 -4.27
CA GLU A 250 16.01 -7.42 -4.62
C GLU A 250 14.76 -8.22 -4.22
N TYR A 251 14.14 -7.92 -3.06
CA TYR A 251 12.89 -8.54 -2.64
C TYR A 251 11.67 -8.09 -3.47
N VAL A 252 11.61 -6.82 -3.86
CA VAL A 252 10.53 -6.27 -4.69
C VAL A 252 10.53 -6.94 -6.06
N ASP A 253 11.72 -7.08 -6.66
CA ASP A 253 11.92 -7.67 -7.99
C ASP A 253 11.71 -9.20 -8.00
N ALA A 254 11.86 -9.86 -6.85
CA ALA A 254 11.66 -11.29 -6.73
C ALA A 254 10.19 -11.71 -6.90
N VAL A 255 9.94 -12.86 -7.52
CA VAL A 255 8.59 -13.40 -7.72
C VAL A 255 8.23 -14.37 -6.60
N SER A 256 7.04 -14.21 -6.00
CA SER A 256 6.50 -15.18 -5.04
C SER A 256 5.40 -16.04 -5.66
N ALA A 257 5.23 -17.26 -5.16
CA ALA A 257 4.22 -18.19 -5.65
C ALA A 257 2.89 -18.00 -4.92
N ALA A 258 1.85 -17.63 -5.66
CA ALA A 258 0.46 -17.74 -5.24
C ALA A 258 -0.20 -18.94 -5.94
N ILE A 259 -1.14 -19.58 -5.25
CA ILE A 259 -1.84 -20.77 -5.74
C ILE A 259 -3.34 -20.52 -5.58
N ARG A 260 -4.09 -20.48 -6.69
CA ARG A 260 -5.54 -20.65 -6.62
C ARG A 260 -5.83 -22.12 -6.40
N VAL A 261 -6.60 -22.40 -5.36
CA VAL A 261 -6.98 -23.75 -4.93
C VAL A 261 -8.49 -23.87 -5.12
N THR A 262 -8.91 -24.86 -5.92
CA THR A 262 -10.32 -25.09 -6.28
C THR A 262 -10.71 -26.54 -5.97
N PRO A 263 -11.73 -26.81 -5.15
CA PRO A 263 -12.21 -28.18 -4.94
C PRO A 263 -12.62 -28.85 -6.27
N LYS A 264 -12.22 -30.10 -6.50
CA LYS A 264 -12.67 -30.89 -7.68
C LYS A 264 -14.12 -31.31 -7.56
N SER A 265 -14.57 -31.55 -6.34
CA SER A 265 -15.93 -31.97 -6.00
C SER A 265 -16.63 -30.87 -5.21
N GLN A 266 -17.96 -30.76 -5.39
CA GLN A 266 -18.76 -29.83 -4.60
C GLN A 266 -18.63 -30.14 -3.11
N VAL A 267 -18.29 -29.12 -2.32
CA VAL A 267 -18.21 -29.22 -0.86
C VAL A 267 -19.44 -28.58 -0.22
N LYS A 268 -19.76 -29.03 1.00
CA LYS A 268 -20.71 -28.32 1.86
C LYS A 268 -20.02 -27.09 2.42
N LEU A 269 -20.52 -25.91 2.08
CA LEU A 269 -19.99 -24.63 2.57
C LEU A 269 -20.16 -24.51 4.09
N ASP A 270 -19.10 -24.02 4.75
CA ASP A 270 -19.02 -23.58 6.14
C ASP A 270 -18.27 -22.23 6.18
N PRO A 271 -18.94 -21.11 5.83
CA PRO A 271 -18.28 -19.83 5.74
C PRO A 271 -17.81 -19.33 7.12
N PHE A 272 -16.68 -18.62 7.13
CA PHE A 272 -16.29 -17.80 8.27
C PHE A 272 -17.30 -16.66 8.49
N PRO A 273 -17.59 -16.28 9.75
CA PRO A 273 -18.24 -15.00 10.00
C PRO A 273 -17.31 -13.85 9.58
N ALA A 274 -17.88 -12.64 9.46
CA ALA A 274 -17.06 -11.44 9.33
C ALA A 274 -16.09 -11.33 10.53
N PRO A 275 -14.78 -11.12 10.30
CA PRO A 275 -13.82 -10.99 11.38
C PRO A 275 -14.09 -9.79 12.27
N GLU A 276 -13.81 -9.92 13.56
CA GLU A 276 -13.74 -8.77 14.45
C GLU A 276 -12.58 -7.86 14.04
N LEU A 277 -12.88 -6.58 13.82
CA LEU A 277 -11.87 -5.57 13.51
C LEU A 277 -11.10 -5.18 14.77
N ARG A 278 -9.79 -4.96 14.64
CA ARG A 278 -8.97 -4.38 15.71
C ARG A 278 -9.50 -2.99 16.06
N VAL A 279 -9.54 -2.71 17.35
CA VAL A 279 -9.88 -1.39 17.89
C VAL A 279 -8.91 -0.37 17.31
N ARG A 280 -9.45 0.69 16.69
CA ARG A 280 -8.67 1.76 16.08
C ARG A 280 -8.51 2.91 17.06
N GLY A 281 -7.28 3.38 17.25
CA GLY A 281 -6.97 4.46 18.19
C GLY A 281 -6.97 4.02 19.65
N THR A 282 -6.46 4.91 20.50
CA THR A 282 -6.30 4.67 21.94
C THR A 282 -7.07 5.67 22.79
N GLY A 283 -7.64 6.71 22.17
CA GLY A 283 -8.26 7.84 22.87
C GLY A 283 -7.25 8.79 23.52
N LYS A 284 -5.94 8.51 23.38
CA LYS A 284 -4.88 9.47 23.70
C LYS A 284 -4.72 10.35 22.47
N THR A 285 -4.78 11.66 22.60
CA THR A 285 -4.80 12.54 21.42
C THR A 285 -3.55 13.41 21.36
N GLU A 286 -3.26 13.94 20.17
CA GLU A 286 -2.16 14.90 19.96
C GLU A 286 -2.56 16.35 20.27
N VAL A 287 -3.80 16.60 20.73
CA VAL A 287 -4.37 17.96 20.86
C VAL A 287 -3.57 18.88 21.79
N ASP A 288 -2.83 18.33 22.75
CA ASP A 288 -1.94 19.11 23.63
C ASP A 288 -0.76 19.74 22.88
N LEU A 289 -0.47 19.29 21.64
CA LEU A 289 0.52 19.90 20.74
C LEU A 289 -0.05 21.09 19.95
N GLN A 290 -1.36 21.35 20.01
CA GLN A 290 -2.03 22.39 19.24
C GLN A 290 -1.42 23.79 19.45
N PRO A 291 -1.11 24.24 20.69
CA PRO A 291 -0.49 25.55 20.89
C PRO A 291 0.86 25.69 20.20
N ALA A 292 1.70 24.65 20.24
CA ALA A 292 3.00 24.65 19.58
C ALA A 292 2.87 24.58 18.05
N LEU A 293 1.87 23.86 17.53
CA LEU A 293 1.55 23.85 16.11
C LEU A 293 1.09 25.23 15.61
N ASP A 294 0.34 25.97 16.42
CA ASP A 294 -0.08 27.35 16.08
C ASP A 294 1.08 28.35 16.17
N ASP A 295 2.01 28.16 17.11
CA ASP A 295 3.29 28.90 17.13
C ASP A 295 4.09 28.62 15.86
N LEU A 296 4.18 27.35 15.44
CA LEU A 296 4.89 26.95 14.21
C LEU A 296 4.29 27.63 12.98
N ARG A 297 2.96 27.61 12.84
CA ARG A 297 2.24 28.32 11.78
C ARG A 297 2.61 29.80 11.73
N ARG A 298 2.58 30.49 12.88
CA ARG A 298 2.94 31.91 12.96
C ARG A 298 4.39 32.17 12.54
N ALA A 299 5.32 31.31 12.97
CA ALA A 299 6.73 31.42 12.61
C ALA A 299 6.96 31.22 11.10
N ILE A 300 6.27 30.25 10.47
CA ILE A 300 6.33 30.01 9.02
C ILE A 300 5.84 31.26 8.26
N LEU A 301 4.67 31.79 8.62
CA LEU A 301 4.11 33.00 7.99
C LEU A 301 5.01 34.24 8.16
N ALA A 302 5.64 34.39 9.33
CA ALA A 302 6.57 35.47 9.59
C ALA A 302 7.84 35.37 8.73
N LYS A 303 8.40 34.15 8.59
CA LYS A 303 9.60 33.88 7.78
C LYS A 303 9.40 34.25 6.31
N TYR A 304 8.22 34.00 5.76
CA TYR A 304 7.87 34.28 4.36
C TYR A 304 6.93 35.49 4.20
N SER A 305 7.02 36.46 5.11
CA SER A 305 6.11 37.61 5.18
C SER A 305 6.17 38.53 3.94
N ASN A 306 7.22 38.43 3.12
CA ASN A 306 7.35 39.14 1.85
C ASN A 306 6.54 38.51 0.69
N LEU A 307 6.04 37.28 0.86
CA LEU A 307 5.27 36.55 -0.15
C LEU A 307 3.75 36.68 0.10
N SER A 308 2.96 36.20 -0.85
CA SER A 308 1.54 35.88 -0.63
C SER A 308 1.44 34.47 -0.04
N ALA A 309 0.53 34.27 0.92
CA ALA A 309 0.32 32.98 1.57
C ALA A 309 -1.14 32.54 1.39
N ASN A 310 -1.34 31.36 0.81
CA ASN A 310 -2.63 30.70 0.70
C ASN A 310 -2.61 29.43 1.57
N GLU A 311 -3.32 29.46 2.69
CA GLU A 311 -3.45 28.30 3.56
C GLU A 311 -4.47 27.33 2.99
N LEU A 312 -4.09 26.06 2.93
CA LEU A 312 -4.88 25.00 2.31
C LEU A 312 -5.51 24.16 3.42
N GLU A 313 -6.83 24.03 3.39
CA GLU A 313 -7.56 23.32 4.43
C GLU A 313 -7.31 21.80 4.34
N PRO A 314 -7.02 21.12 5.47
CA PRO A 314 -6.91 19.67 5.47
C PRO A 314 -8.27 19.00 5.57
N SER A 315 -8.43 17.87 4.88
CA SER A 315 -9.63 17.04 4.95
C SER A 315 -9.29 15.55 4.94
N VAL A 316 -10.21 14.71 5.41
CA VAL A 316 -10.11 13.26 5.23
C VAL A 316 -10.27 12.97 3.74
N TRP A 317 -9.24 12.41 3.13
CA TRP A 317 -9.25 12.08 1.70
C TRP A 317 -10.03 10.79 1.43
N LEU A 318 -9.67 9.72 2.13
CA LEU A 318 -10.24 8.39 1.93
C LEU A 318 -10.97 7.95 3.21
N PRO A 319 -12.31 7.78 3.18
CA PRO A 319 -13.04 7.20 4.30
C PRO A 319 -12.65 5.73 4.49
N GLU A 320 -12.89 5.19 5.68
CA GLU A 320 -12.58 3.78 5.96
C GLU A 320 -13.34 2.83 5.04
N SER A 321 -12.70 1.74 4.65
CA SER A 321 -13.23 0.78 3.68
C SER A 321 -14.63 0.23 3.99
N TYR A 322 -14.94 0.02 5.28
CA TYR A 322 -16.27 -0.43 5.71
C TYR A 322 -17.35 0.64 5.52
N ASP A 323 -17.02 1.92 5.73
CA ASP A 323 -17.90 3.04 5.39
C ASP A 323 -18.03 3.18 3.87
N ALA A 324 -16.90 3.09 3.16
CA ALA A 324 -16.84 3.18 1.70
C ALA A 324 -17.71 2.13 1.00
N VAL A 325 -17.69 0.87 1.44
CA VAL A 325 -18.56 -0.18 0.87
C VAL A 325 -20.04 0.12 1.08
N GLN A 326 -20.41 0.62 2.26
CA GLN A 326 -21.82 0.94 2.56
C GLN A 326 -22.33 2.16 1.78
N ARG A 327 -21.44 3.08 1.45
CA ARG A 327 -21.73 4.32 0.71
C ARG A 327 -21.39 4.23 -0.78
N GLU A 328 -20.99 3.05 -1.24
CA GLU A 328 -20.66 2.75 -2.63
C GLU A 328 -19.52 3.63 -3.19
N LEU A 329 -18.51 3.92 -2.36
CA LEU A 329 -17.41 4.84 -2.68
C LEU A 329 -16.18 4.10 -3.21
N TYR A 330 -15.53 4.72 -4.20
CA TYR A 330 -14.16 4.40 -4.57
C TYR A 330 -13.17 4.99 -3.56
N VAL A 331 -12.28 4.16 -3.01
CA VAL A 331 -11.30 4.59 -1.99
C VAL A 331 -9.86 4.17 -2.27
N ALA A 332 -9.48 3.98 -3.53
CA ALA A 332 -8.08 3.87 -3.96
C ALA A 332 -7.21 2.88 -3.15
N GLY A 333 -7.79 1.76 -2.73
CA GLY A 333 -7.11 0.78 -1.89
C GLY A 333 -6.89 1.25 -0.46
N GLU A 334 -7.79 2.03 0.13
CA GLU A 334 -7.76 2.34 1.57
C GLU A 334 -7.59 1.03 2.37
N SER A 335 -6.71 1.06 3.36
CA SER A 335 -6.52 -0.05 4.29
C SER A 335 -6.47 0.49 5.71
N ARG A 336 -7.08 -0.23 6.65
CA ARG A 336 -7.21 0.19 8.04
C ARG A 336 -5.89 0.43 8.78
N ASP A 337 -4.75 0.00 8.23
CA ASP A 337 -3.41 0.30 8.77
C ASP A 337 -2.98 1.77 8.57
N THR A 338 -3.81 2.62 7.97
CA THR A 338 -3.40 3.96 7.52
C THR A 338 -4.53 4.98 7.65
N VAL A 339 -4.20 6.22 8.01
CA VAL A 339 -5.08 7.39 7.81
C VAL A 339 -4.68 8.14 6.55
N TYR A 340 -5.66 8.76 5.88
CA TYR A 340 -5.43 9.46 4.62
C TYR A 340 -6.04 10.87 4.70
N LEU A 341 -5.16 11.87 4.77
CA LEU A 341 -5.52 13.28 4.71
C LEU A 341 -5.09 13.86 3.36
N ARG A 342 -5.76 14.93 2.93
CA ARG A 342 -5.33 15.76 1.81
C ARG A 342 -5.53 17.24 2.10
N SER A 343 -4.71 18.07 1.46
CA SER A 343 -4.97 19.51 1.35
C SER A 343 -6.07 19.81 0.32
N ASP A 344 -6.51 21.06 0.31
CA ASP A 344 -7.15 21.67 -0.87
C ASP A 344 -6.28 21.53 -2.13
N THR A 345 -6.95 21.60 -3.28
CA THR A 345 -6.30 21.58 -4.58
C THR A 345 -5.51 22.88 -4.81
N LEU A 346 -4.33 22.76 -5.41
CA LEU A 346 -3.39 23.83 -5.71
C LEU A 346 -2.76 23.61 -7.09
N THR A 347 -2.00 24.59 -7.57
CA THR A 347 -1.02 24.42 -8.67
C THR A 347 0.38 24.77 -8.15
N LEU A 348 1.43 24.35 -8.84
CA LEU A 348 2.82 24.67 -8.48
C LEU A 348 3.61 25.08 -9.72
N GLY A 349 3.72 26.38 -9.95
CA GLY A 349 4.57 26.98 -10.98
C GLY A 349 6.07 26.78 -10.75
N ASP A 350 6.88 27.39 -11.62
CA ASP A 350 8.35 27.32 -11.60
C ASP A 350 9.04 28.59 -11.10
N ASP A 351 8.27 29.59 -10.65
CA ASP A 351 8.81 30.75 -9.91
C ASP A 351 9.53 30.26 -8.65
N PRO A 352 10.80 30.65 -8.40
CA PRO A 352 11.51 30.31 -7.16
C PRO A 352 10.79 30.73 -5.87
N ASP A 353 9.92 31.75 -5.93
CA ASP A 353 9.09 32.22 -4.82
C ASP A 353 7.76 31.44 -4.71
N GLU A 354 7.51 30.46 -5.58
CA GLU A 354 6.36 29.56 -5.52
C GLU A 354 6.74 28.17 -4.96
N PHE A 355 6.19 27.85 -3.80
CA PHE A 355 6.42 26.57 -3.11
C PHE A 355 5.30 26.28 -2.11
N VAL A 356 5.21 25.02 -1.67
CA VAL A 356 4.25 24.60 -0.63
C VAL A 356 5.01 24.21 0.62
N ILE A 357 4.70 24.82 1.75
CA ILE A 357 5.15 24.37 3.07
C ILE A 357 4.09 23.45 3.67
N VAL A 358 4.49 22.27 4.11
CA VAL A 358 3.64 21.33 4.85
C VAL A 358 4.21 21.20 6.26
N TYR A 359 3.34 21.25 7.26
CA TYR A 359 3.75 21.23 8.65
C TYR A 359 2.66 20.58 9.51
N GLY A 360 3.06 19.94 10.60
CA GLY A 360 2.16 19.14 11.41
C GLY A 360 2.87 18.47 12.57
N VAL A 361 2.20 17.50 13.18
CA VAL A 361 2.80 16.62 14.19
C VAL A 361 3.56 15.51 13.46
N ASN A 362 4.79 15.26 13.89
CA ASN A 362 5.47 14.03 13.52
C ASN A 362 4.80 12.87 14.29
N HIS A 363 3.79 12.26 13.67
CA HIS A 363 3.00 11.19 14.27
C HIS A 363 3.84 9.97 14.71
N ALA A 364 5.03 9.78 14.14
CA ALA A 364 5.97 8.78 14.62
C ALA A 364 6.63 9.20 15.95
N ALA A 365 7.05 10.46 16.05
CA ALA A 365 7.64 11.00 17.28
C ALA A 365 6.63 11.14 18.43
N SER A 366 5.34 11.37 18.12
CA SER A 366 4.26 11.35 19.13
C SER A 366 3.86 9.93 19.56
N GLY A 367 4.31 8.90 18.84
CA GLY A 367 3.99 7.49 19.09
C GLY A 367 2.63 7.05 18.51
N LYS A 368 2.01 7.87 17.65
CA LYS A 368 0.73 7.57 16.99
C LYS A 368 0.84 6.75 15.73
N ALA A 369 2.01 6.72 15.12
CA ALA A 369 2.28 5.93 13.93
C ALA A 369 3.67 5.29 14.03
N THR A 370 3.89 4.21 13.30
CA THR A 370 5.23 3.64 13.10
C THR A 370 6.05 4.53 12.17
N TYR A 371 5.39 5.09 11.15
CA TYR A 371 5.91 6.18 10.33
C TYR A 371 4.75 7.02 9.77
N SER A 372 5.06 8.24 9.37
CA SER A 372 4.17 9.07 8.56
C SER A 372 4.90 9.62 7.35
N ASN A 373 4.16 10.13 6.38
CA ASN A 373 4.75 10.80 5.22
C ASN A 373 3.75 11.81 4.65
N CYS A 374 4.27 12.80 3.94
CA CYS A 374 3.48 13.65 3.05
C CYS A 374 4.05 13.55 1.64
N SER A 375 3.15 13.54 0.65
CA SER A 375 3.51 13.39 -0.75
C SER A 375 2.70 14.36 -1.61
N PHE A 376 3.32 14.87 -2.67
CA PHE A 376 2.71 15.74 -3.67
C PHE A 376 2.07 14.88 -4.76
N TYR A 377 0.80 15.17 -5.08
CA TYR A 377 -0.02 14.40 -6.00
C TYR A 377 -0.50 15.24 -7.18
N GLY A 378 -0.55 14.64 -8.36
CA GLY A 378 -1.39 15.14 -9.46
C GLY A 378 -2.86 14.81 -9.20
N GLU A 379 -3.76 15.78 -9.39
CA GLU A 379 -5.19 15.59 -9.14
C GLU A 379 -5.84 14.67 -10.17
N ALA A 380 -5.43 14.73 -11.44
CA ALA A 380 -6.04 13.93 -12.51
C ALA A 380 -5.75 12.43 -12.35
N GLY A 381 -4.50 12.10 -12.00
CA GLY A 381 -4.04 10.71 -11.90
C GLY A 381 -4.08 10.14 -10.49
N TRP A 382 -4.35 10.94 -9.45
CA TRP A 382 -4.09 10.57 -8.04
C TRP A 382 -2.70 9.92 -7.88
N ASN A 383 -1.72 10.44 -8.63
CA ASN A 383 -0.37 9.94 -8.74
C ASN A 383 0.54 10.70 -7.77
N GLY A 384 1.05 10.01 -6.76
CA GLY A 384 2.04 10.56 -5.84
C GLY A 384 3.39 10.57 -6.52
N VAL A 385 3.92 11.76 -6.83
CA VAL A 385 5.12 11.94 -7.67
C VAL A 385 6.38 12.21 -6.86
N ALA A 386 6.23 12.77 -5.66
CA ALA A 386 7.32 13.08 -4.78
C ALA A 386 6.83 13.10 -3.34
N GLY A 387 7.68 12.75 -2.38
CA GLY A 387 7.29 12.71 -0.97
C GLY A 387 8.49 12.68 -0.04
N ILE A 388 8.20 12.88 1.24
CA ILE A 388 9.17 12.83 2.33
C ILE A 388 8.57 12.08 3.51
N TYR A 389 9.40 11.32 4.21
CA TYR A 389 8.99 10.43 5.30
C TYR A 389 9.38 10.98 6.67
N SER A 390 8.69 10.52 7.71
CA SER A 390 8.89 10.98 9.10
C SER A 390 10.29 10.71 9.65
N THR A 391 11.04 9.79 9.05
CA THR A 391 12.46 9.54 9.34
C THR A 391 13.35 10.74 8.99
N GLN A 392 12.88 11.63 8.12
CA GLN A 392 13.59 12.82 7.65
C GLN A 392 13.11 14.12 8.31
N TYR A 393 12.10 14.07 9.19
CA TYR A 393 11.48 15.25 9.79
C TYR A 393 12.27 15.86 10.94
N THR A 394 13.11 15.05 11.61
CA THR A 394 13.84 15.44 12.82
C THR A 394 14.64 16.73 12.61
N GLY A 395 14.45 17.73 13.48
CA GLY A 395 15.18 19.00 13.41
C GLY A 395 14.51 20.07 12.54
N SER A 396 13.44 19.74 11.80
CA SER A 396 12.86 20.65 10.81
C SER A 396 12.00 21.78 11.39
N ALA A 397 11.36 21.56 12.54
CA ALA A 397 10.54 22.58 13.20
C ALA A 397 11.37 23.47 14.15
N GLU A 398 12.52 22.99 14.61
CA GLU A 398 13.41 23.68 15.56
C GLU A 398 13.97 24.99 14.98
N GLU A 399 14.15 25.09 13.67
CA GLU A 399 14.54 26.34 13.00
C GLU A 399 13.49 27.45 13.19
N TYR A 400 12.21 27.06 13.22
CA TYR A 400 11.08 27.98 13.36
C TYR A 400 10.73 28.25 14.82
N LEU A 401 11.02 27.30 15.71
CA LEU A 401 10.69 27.34 17.13
C LEU A 401 11.94 27.13 18.02
N PRO A 402 12.94 28.02 17.97
CA PRO A 402 14.18 27.85 18.72
C PRO A 402 13.92 27.78 20.23
N GLY A 403 14.38 26.70 20.86
CA GLY A 403 14.25 26.49 22.31
C GLY A 403 12.88 25.99 22.77
N ASN A 404 11.91 25.80 21.87
CA ASN A 404 10.62 25.21 22.25
C ASN A 404 10.78 23.68 22.44
N PRO A 405 10.51 23.14 23.63
CA PRO A 405 10.71 21.70 23.92
C PRO A 405 9.75 20.78 23.14
N LEU A 406 8.67 21.32 22.57
CA LEU A 406 7.70 20.58 21.77
C LEU A 406 8.05 20.54 20.27
N ALA A 407 9.02 21.34 19.81
CA ALA A 407 9.42 21.38 18.39
C ALA A 407 9.84 20.00 17.85
N LYS A 408 10.44 19.16 18.70
CA LYS A 408 10.83 17.77 18.37
C LYS A 408 9.67 16.86 17.96
N TYR A 409 8.43 17.22 18.30
CA TYR A 409 7.21 16.49 17.91
C TYR A 409 6.55 17.08 16.68
N LEU A 410 7.06 18.19 16.15
CA LEU A 410 6.52 18.87 14.98
C LEU A 410 7.48 18.70 13.80
N TYR A 411 7.01 19.01 12.60
CA TYR A 411 7.85 19.04 11.42
C TYR A 411 7.47 20.15 10.45
N VAL A 412 8.41 20.51 9.58
CA VAL A 412 8.21 21.37 8.43
C VAL A 412 8.93 20.77 7.22
N CYS A 413 8.23 20.60 6.11
CA CYS A 413 8.85 20.29 4.82
C CYS A 413 8.35 21.22 3.73
N LYS A 414 9.12 21.31 2.65
CA LYS A 414 8.86 22.19 1.50
C LYS A 414 8.73 21.35 0.25
N PHE A 415 7.73 21.61 -0.59
CA PHE A 415 7.63 21.11 -1.95
C PHE A 415 7.87 22.28 -2.92
N ALA A 416 8.83 22.13 -3.82
CA ALA A 416 9.19 23.17 -4.78
C ALA A 416 9.71 22.57 -6.09
N ARG A 417 9.87 23.38 -7.14
CA ARG A 417 10.53 22.94 -8.38
C ARG A 417 12.06 22.88 -8.27
N SER A 418 12.63 23.53 -7.27
CA SER A 418 14.06 23.49 -6.94
C SER A 418 14.27 23.69 -5.44
N CYS A 419 15.19 22.92 -4.85
CA CYS A 419 15.37 22.85 -3.40
C CYS A 419 16.71 23.38 -2.88
N GLY A 420 17.67 23.68 -3.77
CA GLY A 420 19.02 24.04 -3.35
C GLY A 420 19.57 23.05 -2.30
N PRO A 421 20.19 23.52 -1.20
CA PRO A 421 20.72 22.67 -0.13
C PRO A 421 19.71 22.37 1.01
N GLU A 422 18.44 22.75 0.88
CA GLU A 422 17.43 22.59 1.94
C GLU A 422 17.10 21.11 2.19
N LYS A 423 17.39 20.60 3.40
CA LYS A 423 17.29 19.15 3.71
C LYS A 423 15.87 18.59 3.66
N THR A 424 14.87 19.36 4.11
CA THR A 424 13.46 18.96 4.10
C THR A 424 12.68 19.55 2.93
N CYS A 425 13.39 19.95 1.87
CA CYS A 425 12.79 20.32 0.61
C CYS A 425 12.76 19.13 -0.35
N VAL A 426 11.60 18.89 -0.95
CA VAL A 426 11.32 17.85 -1.92
C VAL A 426 11.09 18.50 -3.29
N VAL A 427 11.86 18.06 -4.29
CA VAL A 427 11.67 18.52 -5.67
C VAL A 427 10.45 17.84 -6.27
N VAL A 428 9.51 18.63 -6.79
CA VAL A 428 8.32 18.13 -7.50
C VAL A 428 8.61 18.06 -9.00
N PRO A 429 8.70 16.87 -9.59
CA PRO A 429 8.96 16.72 -11.02
C PRO A 429 7.78 17.19 -11.87
N THR A 430 8.05 17.62 -13.10
CA THR A 430 7.02 18.02 -14.09
C THR A 430 6.65 16.90 -15.06
N GLY A 431 7.38 15.78 -15.06
CA GLY A 431 7.12 14.64 -15.93
C GLY A 431 8.39 13.90 -16.33
N PRO A 432 8.32 13.01 -17.33
CA PRO A 432 7.21 12.83 -18.28
C PRO A 432 5.95 12.21 -17.65
N GLU A 433 4.80 12.44 -18.30
CA GLU A 433 3.52 11.77 -18.00
C GLU A 433 3.13 11.81 -16.51
N ALA A 434 2.66 10.70 -15.94
CA ALA A 434 2.18 10.62 -14.56
C ALA A 434 3.33 10.46 -13.54
N HIS A 435 4.59 10.55 -13.98
CA HIS A 435 5.76 10.64 -13.11
C HIS A 435 6.06 12.07 -12.64
N GLY A 436 5.25 13.06 -13.05
CA GLY A 436 5.30 14.41 -12.51
C GLY A 436 3.94 15.09 -12.52
N VAL A 437 3.95 16.37 -12.20
CA VAL A 437 2.78 17.26 -12.23
C VAL A 437 3.20 18.52 -12.95
N GLY A 438 2.52 18.86 -14.04
CA GLY A 438 2.75 20.07 -14.83
C GLY A 438 2.60 21.36 -14.00
N LEU A 439 3.10 22.48 -14.53
CA LEU A 439 3.13 23.75 -13.80
C LEU A 439 1.72 24.28 -13.48
N ASP A 440 0.81 24.13 -14.43
CA ASP A 440 -0.60 24.57 -14.34
C ASP A 440 -1.56 23.43 -13.98
N GLU A 441 -1.04 22.22 -13.74
CA GLU A 441 -1.87 21.06 -13.45
C GLU A 441 -2.38 21.12 -12.00
N PRO A 442 -3.68 20.87 -11.77
CA PRO A 442 -4.21 20.73 -10.43
C PRO A 442 -3.50 19.61 -9.66
N ALA A 443 -3.18 19.91 -8.41
CA ALA A 443 -2.39 19.08 -7.52
C ALA A 443 -2.91 19.17 -6.10
N PHE A 444 -2.46 18.28 -5.23
CA PHE A 444 -2.70 18.38 -3.78
C PHE A 444 -1.57 17.69 -3.01
N VAL A 445 -1.48 17.98 -1.71
CA VAL A 445 -0.61 17.24 -0.79
C VAL A 445 -1.46 16.20 -0.09
N ALA A 446 -1.06 14.92 -0.12
CA ALA A 446 -1.64 13.91 0.75
C ALA A 446 -0.72 13.62 1.92
N ILE A 447 -1.29 13.47 3.12
CA ILE A 447 -0.57 13.07 4.32
C ILE A 447 -1.11 11.72 4.82
N ARG A 448 -0.20 10.87 5.27
CA ARG A 448 -0.50 9.53 5.76
C ARG A 448 0.23 9.24 7.06
N ALA A 449 -0.45 8.58 7.98
CA ALA A 449 0.15 8.03 9.20
C ALA A 449 -0.18 6.54 9.27
N TYR A 450 0.87 5.71 9.36
CA TYR A 450 0.79 4.26 9.23
C TYR A 450 1.02 3.57 10.56
N LEU A 451 0.16 2.60 10.85
CA LEU A 451 0.31 1.59 11.88
C LEU A 451 0.65 2.15 13.27
N GLU A 452 -0.37 2.42 14.08
CA GLU A 452 -0.22 2.77 15.49
C GLU A 452 0.28 1.54 16.28
N PRO A 453 1.47 1.58 16.91
CA PRO A 453 2.05 0.41 17.57
C PRO A 453 1.18 -0.17 18.69
N ALA A 454 0.40 0.66 19.37
CA ALA A 454 -0.44 0.27 20.50
C ALA A 454 -1.63 -0.60 20.10
N THR A 455 -2.24 -0.32 18.94
CA THR A 455 -3.44 -0.99 18.45
C THR A 455 -3.16 -1.95 17.30
N ARG A 456 -1.95 -1.87 16.72
CA ARG A 456 -1.47 -2.68 15.58
C ARG A 456 -2.32 -2.50 14.32
N VAL A 457 -3.04 -1.39 14.23
CA VAL A 457 -3.82 -0.91 13.09
C VAL A 457 -3.53 0.60 12.93
N GLY A 458 -4.07 1.28 11.93
CA GLY A 458 -3.82 2.71 11.75
C GLY A 458 -4.34 3.54 12.94
N PRO A 459 -3.76 4.72 13.21
CA PRO A 459 -4.31 5.61 14.23
C PRO A 459 -5.75 6.01 13.90
N ALA A 460 -6.53 6.41 14.91
CA ALA A 460 -7.84 7.00 14.68
C ALA A 460 -7.69 8.47 14.26
N TYR A 461 -8.53 8.93 13.33
CA TYR A 461 -8.57 10.33 12.91
C TYR A 461 -8.75 11.29 14.09
N THR A 462 -9.57 10.92 15.08
CA THR A 462 -9.84 11.70 16.29
C THR A 462 -8.66 11.81 17.26
N ASP A 463 -7.65 10.93 17.12
CA ASP A 463 -6.46 10.93 17.97
C ASP A 463 -5.34 11.83 17.40
N LEU A 464 -5.46 12.26 16.13
CA LEU A 464 -4.43 13.02 15.43
C LEU A 464 -4.76 14.52 15.37
N LEU A 465 -3.73 15.35 15.42
CA LEU A 465 -3.82 16.71 14.90
C LEU A 465 -3.51 16.67 13.40
N TYR A 466 -4.43 17.16 12.58
CA TYR A 466 -4.23 17.15 11.13
C TYR A 466 -3.11 18.10 10.72
N ASP A 467 -2.25 17.59 9.85
CA ASP A 467 -1.24 18.34 9.15
C ASP A 467 -1.87 19.44 8.28
N ARG A 468 -1.10 20.49 8.05
CA ARG A 468 -1.54 21.71 7.36
C ARG A 468 -0.57 22.03 6.23
N ALA A 469 -1.06 22.69 5.20
CA ALA A 469 -0.24 23.15 4.07
C ALA A 469 -0.47 24.63 3.79
N ILE A 470 0.57 25.33 3.34
CA ILE A 470 0.52 26.73 2.91
C ILE A 470 1.23 26.81 1.56
N LYS A 471 0.53 27.27 0.52
CA LYS A 471 1.15 27.66 -0.74
C LYS A 471 1.63 29.10 -0.62
N PHE A 472 2.91 29.31 -0.91
CA PHE A 472 3.49 30.64 -1.08
C PHE A 472 3.64 30.97 -2.56
N SER A 473 3.52 32.25 -2.89
CA SER A 473 3.79 32.78 -4.24
C SER A 473 4.24 34.23 -4.17
N SER A 474 4.83 34.72 -5.26
CA SER A 474 5.03 36.15 -5.51
C SER A 474 3.73 36.95 -5.28
N ARG A 475 3.86 38.19 -4.81
CA ARG A 475 2.74 39.11 -4.51
C ARG A 475 2.19 39.81 -5.74
#